data_AF-A0A0D7B3U7-F1
#
_entry.id   AF-A0A0D7B3U7-F1
#
_cell.length_a   1.000
_cell.length_b   1.000
_cell.length_c   1.000
_cell.angle_alpha   90.00
_cell.angle_beta   90.00
_cell.angle_gamma   90.00
#
_symmetry.space_group_name_H-M   'P 1'
#
loop_
_entity.id
_entity.type
_entity.pdbx_description
1 polymer ?
#
loop_
_entity_poly.entity_id
_entity_poly.type
_entity_poly.pdbx_seq_one_letter_code
_entity_poly.pdbx_strand_id
1 'polypeptide(L)'
;MDTSGSPVWVDRHDIRLLLEPMAPIPSTSEAGKTAANVGWDDLPADAAEVFLLGAEAIEDFHREKRRRMNEEAREARLRAMSPEPEAAAAGDEWGGSDEEPDESVVLVMQKTARMILSAPNPTQMEMKIVMDFGKKQPAFAFLGGRWRRRWETIRASTNEALQKEKARSTGLGGLADYGDTDGEESD
;
A
#
# COMPACT_ATOMS: atom_id res chain seq x y z
N MET A 1 43.35 3.41 -8.53
CA MET A 1 42.22 2.88 -9.31
C MET A 1 41.09 2.67 -8.33
N ASP A 2 40.13 3.59 -8.33
CA ASP A 2 39.09 3.66 -7.31
C ASP A 2 38.07 2.54 -7.51
N THR A 3 37.99 1.63 -6.55
CA THR A 3 36.95 0.60 -6.48
C THR A 3 35.75 1.16 -5.71
N SER A 4 35.12 2.23 -6.20
CA SER A 4 33.80 2.62 -5.72
C SER A 4 32.77 1.69 -6.37
N GLY A 5 32.64 0.48 -5.83
CA GLY A 5 31.62 -0.48 -6.25
C GLY A 5 30.24 0.04 -5.87
N SER A 6 29.53 0.62 -6.82
CA SER A 6 28.09 0.90 -6.67
C SER A 6 27.37 -0.42 -6.35
N PRO A 7 26.46 -0.46 -5.38
CA PRO A 7 25.71 -1.68 -5.09
C PRO A 7 24.92 -2.10 -6.33
N VAL A 8 25.27 -3.25 -6.92
CA VAL A 8 24.58 -3.80 -8.10
C VAL A 8 23.38 -4.60 -7.62
N TRP A 9 22.18 -4.17 -8.00
CA TRP A 9 20.94 -4.86 -7.68
C TRP A 9 20.67 -5.89 -8.76
N VAL A 10 20.59 -7.17 -8.39
CA VAL A 10 20.38 -8.26 -9.34
C VAL A 10 19.10 -9.01 -8.99
N ASP A 11 18.23 -9.22 -9.98
CA ASP A 11 17.00 -10.00 -9.84
C ASP A 11 17.37 -11.48 -9.67
N ARG A 12 16.84 -12.13 -8.63
CA ARG A 12 17.02 -13.57 -8.39
C ARG A 12 16.51 -14.43 -9.55
N HIS A 13 15.60 -13.89 -10.38
CA HIS A 13 15.06 -14.57 -11.56
C HIS A 13 15.87 -14.29 -12.83
N ASP A 14 17.03 -13.62 -12.75
CA ASP A 14 17.91 -13.48 -13.90
C ASP A 14 18.44 -14.86 -14.30
N ILE A 15 18.06 -15.31 -15.49
CA ILE A 15 18.42 -16.62 -16.03
C ILE A 15 19.96 -16.75 -16.11
N ARG A 16 20.72 -15.66 -16.26
CA ARG A 16 22.19 -15.69 -16.24
C ARG A 16 22.77 -16.12 -14.89
N LEU A 17 22.04 -15.89 -13.79
CA LEU A 17 22.42 -16.36 -12.45
C LEU A 17 22.00 -17.81 -12.19
N LEU A 18 21.02 -18.31 -12.96
CA LEU A 18 20.39 -19.62 -12.78
C LEU A 18 20.91 -20.68 -13.77
N LEU A 19 21.60 -20.26 -14.83
CA LEU A 19 22.22 -21.15 -15.80
C LEU A 19 23.63 -21.55 -15.35
N GLU A 20 23.73 -22.71 -14.72
CA GLU A 20 24.97 -23.51 -14.80
C GLU A 20 25.17 -23.92 -16.28
N PRO A 21 26.40 -23.92 -16.84
CA PRO A 21 26.63 -24.14 -18.27
C PRO A 21 26.17 -25.54 -18.70
N MET A 22 24.92 -25.64 -19.16
CA MET A 22 24.30 -26.89 -19.56
C MET A 22 24.45 -27.12 -21.07
N ALA A 23 24.72 -28.38 -21.44
CA ALA A 23 24.89 -28.80 -22.83
C ALA A 23 23.61 -28.52 -23.66
N PRO A 24 23.75 -28.20 -24.96
CA PRO A 24 22.61 -27.82 -25.80
C PRO A 24 21.63 -28.98 -25.99
N ILE A 25 20.35 -28.73 -25.70
CA ILE A 25 19.24 -29.66 -25.91
C ILE A 25 18.63 -29.35 -27.29
N PRO A 26 18.36 -30.35 -28.15
CA PRO A 26 17.72 -30.10 -29.43
C PRO A 26 16.31 -29.53 -29.23
N SER A 27 16.05 -28.38 -29.84
CA SER A 27 14.76 -27.71 -29.84
C SER A 27 13.75 -28.47 -30.71
N THR A 28 12.85 -29.20 -30.07
CA THR A 28 11.64 -29.73 -30.71
C THR A 28 10.66 -28.57 -30.92
N SER A 29 10.50 -28.09 -32.15
CA SER A 29 9.43 -27.14 -32.48
C SER A 29 8.10 -27.90 -32.54
N GLU A 30 7.22 -27.72 -31.55
CA GLU A 30 5.82 -28.05 -31.74
C GLU A 30 5.19 -26.99 -32.66
N ALA A 31 5.16 -27.30 -33.95
CA ALA A 31 4.40 -26.55 -34.93
C ALA A 31 2.88 -26.75 -34.68
N GLY A 32 2.19 -25.63 -34.47
CA GLY A 32 0.79 -25.36 -34.86
C GLY A 32 -0.27 -26.42 -34.53
N LYS A 33 -0.99 -26.23 -33.42
CA LYS A 33 -2.28 -26.90 -33.21
C LYS A 33 -3.45 -25.97 -33.58
N THR A 34 -4.19 -26.45 -34.59
CA THR A 34 -5.63 -26.31 -34.86
C THR A 34 -6.18 -24.94 -35.27
N ALA A 35 -6.19 -24.71 -36.59
CA ALA A 35 -7.10 -23.78 -37.24
C ALA A 35 -8.52 -24.37 -37.32
N ALA A 36 -9.37 -24.07 -36.33
CA ALA A 36 -10.82 -24.22 -36.46
C ALA A 36 -11.51 -23.18 -35.56
N ASN A 37 -12.13 -22.18 -36.19
CA ASN A 37 -12.85 -21.03 -35.60
C ASN A 37 -11.97 -19.92 -34.96
N VAL A 38 -10.97 -19.41 -35.68
CA VAL A 38 -10.32 -18.14 -35.32
C VAL A 38 -11.22 -17.00 -35.81
N GLY A 39 -11.91 -16.34 -34.87
CA GLY A 39 -12.64 -15.10 -35.13
C GLY A 39 -11.70 -13.89 -35.21
N TRP A 40 -12.22 -12.74 -35.63
CA TRP A 40 -11.42 -11.50 -35.74
C TRP A 40 -10.87 -11.00 -34.39
N ASP A 41 -11.44 -11.48 -33.28
CA ASP A 41 -11.02 -11.15 -31.90
C ASP A 41 -9.86 -12.00 -31.39
N ASP A 42 -9.53 -13.12 -32.05
CA ASP A 42 -8.45 -14.04 -31.65
C ASP A 42 -7.15 -13.79 -32.42
N LEU A 43 -7.11 -12.72 -33.22
CA LEU A 43 -5.85 -12.29 -33.82
C LEU A 43 -4.96 -11.66 -32.74
N PRO A 44 -3.65 -11.94 -32.78
CA PRO A 44 -2.72 -11.21 -31.94
C PRO A 44 -2.85 -9.71 -32.22
N ALA A 45 -2.78 -8.88 -31.17
CA ALA A 45 -2.95 -7.43 -31.27
C ALA A 45 -2.07 -6.79 -32.36
N ASP A 46 -0.90 -7.39 -32.61
CA ASP A 46 0.11 -6.90 -33.55
C ASP A 46 -0.08 -7.51 -34.96
N ALA A 47 -1.16 -8.24 -35.23
CA ALA A 47 -1.41 -8.87 -36.52
C ALA A 47 -1.45 -7.85 -37.67
N ALA A 48 -1.95 -6.63 -37.40
CA ALA A 48 -1.94 -5.54 -38.36
C ALA A 48 -0.53 -5.01 -38.66
N GLU A 49 0.38 -5.07 -37.68
CA GLU A 49 1.76 -4.61 -37.81
C GLU A 49 2.60 -5.65 -38.56
N VAL A 50 2.51 -6.92 -38.15
CA VAL A 50 3.23 -8.06 -38.74
C VAL A 50 2.82 -8.34 -40.19
N PHE A 51 1.58 -7.99 -40.57
CA PHE A 51 1.06 -8.18 -41.94
C PHE A 51 1.90 -7.50 -43.02
N LEU A 52 2.56 -6.38 -42.68
CA LEU A 52 3.36 -5.59 -43.62
C LEU A 52 4.85 -6.03 -43.64
N LEU A 53 5.27 -6.93 -42.75
CA LEU A 53 6.67 -7.35 -42.61
C LEU A 53 7.00 -8.57 -43.48
N GLY A 54 8.25 -8.63 -43.95
CA GLY A 54 8.79 -9.83 -44.59
C GLY A 54 9.14 -10.92 -43.56
N ALA A 55 9.19 -12.19 -43.98
CA ALA A 55 9.35 -13.35 -43.08
C ALA A 55 10.51 -13.23 -42.08
N GLU A 56 11.67 -12.72 -42.51
CA GLU A 56 12.83 -12.48 -41.65
C GLU A 56 12.54 -11.41 -40.58
N ALA A 57 11.89 -10.32 -40.99
CA ALA A 57 11.52 -9.22 -40.10
C ALA A 57 10.41 -9.63 -39.11
N ILE A 58 9.53 -10.57 -39.47
CA ILE A 58 8.51 -11.13 -38.56
C ILE A 58 9.19 -11.89 -37.41
N GLU A 59 10.20 -12.70 -37.71
CA GLU A 59 10.93 -13.43 -36.66
C GLU A 59 11.66 -12.47 -35.72
N ASP A 60 12.31 -11.45 -36.26
CA ASP A 60 12.97 -10.41 -35.47
C ASP A 60 11.97 -9.65 -34.59
N PHE A 61 10.82 -9.30 -35.14
CA PHE A 61 9.73 -8.67 -34.38
C PHE A 61 9.27 -9.54 -33.22
N HIS A 62 9.06 -10.85 -33.42
CA HIS A 62 8.70 -11.77 -32.34
C HIS A 62 9.83 -11.98 -31.32
N ARG A 63 11.09 -11.97 -31.75
CA ARG A 63 12.26 -12.02 -30.85
C ARG A 63 12.32 -10.77 -29.98
N GLU A 64 12.15 -9.60 -30.58
CA GLU A 64 12.19 -8.32 -29.90
C GLU A 64 10.99 -8.13 -28.97
N LYS A 65 9.78 -8.52 -29.39
CA LYS A 65 8.57 -8.49 -28.54
C LYS A 65 8.76 -9.34 -27.29
N ARG A 66 9.29 -10.57 -27.43
CA ARG A 66 9.60 -11.43 -26.28
C ARG A 66 10.67 -10.82 -25.38
N ARG A 67 11.70 -10.19 -25.96
CA ARG A 67 12.74 -9.47 -25.21
C ARG A 67 12.13 -8.31 -24.41
N ARG A 68 11.27 -7.50 -25.05
CA ARG A 68 10.61 -6.35 -24.43
C ARG A 68 9.72 -6.79 -23.26
N MET A 69 8.87 -7.80 -23.46
CA MET A 69 8.03 -8.35 -22.40
C MET A 69 8.83 -8.86 -21.21
N ASN A 70 9.95 -9.55 -21.46
CA ASN A 70 10.81 -10.03 -20.38
C ASN A 70 11.49 -8.89 -19.63
N GLU A 71 11.93 -7.83 -20.33
CA GLU A 71 12.53 -6.66 -19.69
C GLU A 71 11.49 -5.88 -18.87
N GLU A 72 10.29 -5.63 -19.42
CA GLU A 72 9.18 -5.00 -18.69
C GLU A 72 8.84 -5.76 -17.40
N ALA A 73 8.77 -7.09 -17.47
CA ALA A 73 8.52 -7.94 -16.30
C ALA A 73 9.68 -7.87 -15.28
N ARG A 74 10.93 -7.76 -15.74
CA ARG A 74 12.11 -7.60 -14.89
C ARG A 74 12.12 -6.23 -14.22
N GLU A 75 11.88 -5.16 -14.98
CA GLU A 75 11.76 -3.79 -14.47
C GLU A 75 10.64 -3.70 -13.44
N ALA A 76 9.47 -4.31 -13.68
CA ALA A 76 8.38 -4.34 -12.71
C ALA A 76 8.77 -5.03 -11.38
N ARG A 77 9.56 -6.11 -11.42
CA ARG A 77 10.07 -6.77 -10.22
C ARG A 77 11.10 -5.92 -9.48
N LEU A 78 12.03 -5.29 -10.21
CA LEU A 78 13.04 -4.39 -9.61
C LEU A 78 12.39 -3.16 -8.98
N ARG A 79 11.43 -2.57 -9.69
CA ARG A 79 10.56 -1.48 -9.23
C ARG A 79 9.84 -1.83 -7.93
N ALA A 80 9.19 -2.99 -7.87
CA ALA A 80 8.52 -3.47 -6.65
C ALA A 80 9.49 -3.72 -5.47
N MET A 81 10.78 -3.93 -5.76
CA MET A 81 11.82 -4.15 -4.75
C MET A 81 12.55 -2.85 -4.34
N SER A 82 12.48 -1.81 -5.16
CA SER A 82 13.11 -0.53 -4.85
C SER A 82 12.43 0.12 -3.62
N PRO A 83 13.19 0.54 -2.59
CA PRO A 83 12.66 1.26 -1.43
C PRO A 83 12.35 2.73 -1.75
N GLU A 84 12.66 3.16 -2.97
CA GLU A 84 12.16 4.41 -3.54
C GLU A 84 10.64 4.29 -3.66
N PRO A 85 9.87 5.16 -2.98
CA PRO A 85 8.43 5.14 -3.12
C PRO A 85 8.12 5.61 -4.55
N GLU A 86 7.84 4.68 -5.46
CA GLU A 86 7.00 4.94 -6.63
C GLU A 86 5.54 5.24 -6.22
N ALA A 87 5.39 6.15 -5.27
CA ALA A 87 4.16 6.85 -4.93
C ALA A 87 3.91 8.04 -5.88
N ALA A 88 4.61 8.13 -7.02
CA ALA A 88 4.49 9.27 -7.94
C ALA A 88 3.74 8.95 -9.25
N ALA A 89 3.52 7.68 -9.62
CA ALA A 89 2.95 7.34 -10.94
C ALA A 89 1.63 6.53 -10.89
N ALA A 90 1.25 5.97 -9.76
CA ALA A 90 -0.09 5.40 -9.55
C ALA A 90 -0.90 6.34 -8.68
N GLY A 91 -1.32 7.47 -9.26
CA GLY A 91 -2.36 8.37 -8.76
C GLY A 91 -2.47 8.48 -7.24
N ASP A 92 -1.72 9.41 -6.65
CA ASP A 92 -2.22 10.08 -5.45
C ASP A 92 -3.47 10.88 -5.87
N GLU A 93 -4.61 10.19 -6.05
CA GLU A 93 -5.93 10.77 -6.29
C GLU A 93 -6.30 11.77 -5.15
N TRP A 94 -5.51 11.78 -4.08
CA TRP A 94 -5.75 12.54 -2.87
C TRP A 94 -4.57 13.47 -2.51
N GLY A 95 -3.88 13.96 -3.56
CA GLY A 95 -2.79 14.95 -3.60
C GLY A 95 -2.44 15.69 -2.30
N GLY A 96 -1.14 15.74 -1.99
CA GLY A 96 -0.50 16.39 -0.84
C GLY A 96 -0.85 17.86 -0.59
N SER A 97 -2.08 18.13 -0.15
CA SER A 97 -2.52 19.45 0.29
C SER A 97 -2.38 19.58 1.80
N ASP A 98 -1.43 20.40 2.22
CA ASP A 98 -1.38 21.04 3.54
C ASP A 98 -2.44 22.17 3.67
N GLU A 99 -3.51 22.10 2.85
CA GLU A 99 -4.64 23.02 2.85
C GLU A 99 -5.43 22.84 4.14
N GLU A 100 -5.84 23.94 4.79
CA GLU A 100 -6.57 23.84 6.04
C GLU A 100 -7.93 23.15 5.79
N PRO A 101 -8.28 22.12 6.58
CA PRO A 101 -9.56 21.45 6.44
C PRO A 101 -10.70 22.43 6.75
N ASP A 102 -11.76 22.35 5.95
CA ASP A 102 -13.00 23.08 6.21
C ASP A 102 -13.55 22.75 7.62
N GLU A 103 -14.27 23.70 8.23
CA GLU A 103 -14.78 23.57 9.60
C GLU A 103 -15.68 22.33 9.76
N SER A 104 -16.43 21.99 8.70
CA SER A 104 -17.26 20.80 8.63
C SER A 104 -16.45 19.51 8.79
N VAL A 105 -15.27 19.44 8.17
CA VAL A 105 -14.34 18.31 8.24
C VAL A 105 -13.67 18.27 9.62
N VAL A 106 -13.28 19.42 10.17
CA VAL A 106 -12.70 19.50 11.52
C VAL A 106 -13.66 18.91 12.56
N LEU A 107 -14.96 19.18 12.44
CA LEU A 107 -15.97 18.58 13.33
C LEU A 107 -16.05 17.05 13.17
N VAL A 108 -15.94 16.54 11.94
CA VAL A 108 -15.89 15.09 11.68
C VAL A 108 -14.62 14.49 12.30
N MET A 109 -13.47 15.14 12.17
CA MET A 109 -12.21 14.73 12.82
C MET A 109 -12.38 14.66 14.35
N GLN A 110 -12.95 15.68 14.99
CA GLN A 110 -13.14 15.65 16.45
C GLN A 110 -14.06 14.51 16.91
N LYS A 111 -15.19 14.29 16.22
CA LYS A 111 -16.13 13.21 16.55
C LYS A 111 -15.50 11.83 16.36
N THR A 112 -14.78 11.64 15.27
CA THR A 112 -14.11 10.37 14.96
C THR A 112 -12.96 10.10 15.92
N ALA A 113 -12.14 11.09 16.25
CA ALA A 113 -11.08 10.97 17.25
C ALA A 113 -11.64 10.53 18.60
N ARG A 114 -12.74 11.13 19.06
CA ARG A 114 -13.42 10.72 20.30
C ARG A 114 -13.92 9.28 20.23
N MET A 115 -14.54 8.90 19.12
CA MET A 115 -15.07 7.55 18.92
C MET A 115 -13.96 6.48 18.93
N ILE A 116 -12.83 6.76 18.26
CA ILE A 116 -11.67 5.88 18.22
C ILE A 116 -11.05 5.73 19.62
N LEU A 117 -10.85 6.86 20.32
CA LEU A 117 -10.22 6.86 21.65
C LEU A 117 -11.12 6.27 22.75
N SER A 118 -12.43 6.31 22.56
CA SER A 118 -13.41 5.69 23.47
C SER A 118 -13.61 4.20 23.19
N ALA A 119 -13.20 3.69 22.02
CA ALA A 119 -13.40 2.30 21.65
C ALA A 119 -12.40 1.39 22.42
N PRO A 120 -12.79 0.15 22.78
CA PRO A 120 -11.89 -0.81 23.41
C PRO A 120 -10.68 -1.17 22.54
N ASN A 121 -10.86 -1.15 21.21
CA ASN A 121 -9.80 -1.38 20.23
C ASN A 121 -9.77 -0.23 19.20
N PRO A 122 -8.84 0.74 19.35
CA PRO A 122 -8.80 1.92 18.49
C PRO A 122 -8.40 1.57 17.05
N THR A 123 -7.48 0.62 16.84
CA THR A 123 -6.98 0.28 15.50
C THR A 123 -8.05 -0.43 14.66
N GLN A 124 -8.82 -1.33 15.28
CA GLN A 124 -9.95 -1.96 14.61
C GLN A 124 -11.05 -0.97 14.27
N MET A 125 -11.32 -0.01 15.17
CA MET A 125 -12.33 1.02 14.93
C MET A 125 -11.91 1.96 13.79
N GLU A 126 -10.65 2.39 13.76
CA GLU A 126 -10.09 3.14 12.63
C GLU A 126 -10.25 2.40 11.31
N MET A 127 -9.85 1.12 11.27
CA MET A 127 -9.96 0.32 10.06
C MET A 127 -11.41 0.15 9.61
N LYS A 128 -12.34 -0.05 10.55
CA LYS A 128 -13.77 -0.10 10.26
C LYS A 128 -14.28 1.20 9.64
N ILE A 129 -13.92 2.34 10.21
CA ILE A 129 -14.32 3.66 9.68
C ILE A 129 -13.79 3.84 8.25
N VAL A 130 -12.52 3.48 8.00
CA VAL A 130 -11.93 3.56 6.66
C VAL A 130 -12.66 2.65 5.67
N MET A 131 -13.02 1.42 6.07
CA MET A 131 -13.75 0.50 5.21
C MET A 131 -15.17 0.99 4.88
N ASP A 132 -15.89 1.46 5.91
CA ASP A 132 -17.29 1.86 5.77
C ASP A 132 -17.43 3.19 4.99
N PHE A 133 -16.53 4.14 5.25
CA PHE A 133 -16.64 5.54 4.80
C PHE A 133 -15.50 6.03 3.89
N GLY A 134 -14.34 5.36 3.87
CA GLY A 134 -13.12 5.88 3.25
C GLY A 134 -13.22 6.22 1.76
N LYS A 135 -14.04 5.48 0.98
CA LYS A 135 -14.32 5.80 -0.43
C LYS A 135 -15.62 6.57 -0.67
N LYS A 136 -16.49 6.62 0.34
CA LYS A 136 -17.85 7.17 0.20
C LYS A 136 -17.95 8.64 0.60
N GLN A 137 -17.09 9.09 1.52
CA GLN A 137 -17.16 10.44 2.06
C GLN A 137 -15.79 11.12 2.04
N PRO A 138 -15.64 12.24 1.29
CA PRO A 138 -14.36 12.96 1.21
C PRO A 138 -13.94 13.56 2.57
N ALA A 139 -14.90 13.77 3.47
CA ALA A 139 -14.62 14.23 4.84
C ALA A 139 -13.75 13.26 5.65
N PHE A 140 -13.67 11.97 5.27
CA PHE A 140 -12.84 10.96 5.94
C PHE A 140 -11.47 10.74 5.30
N ALA A 141 -11.12 11.55 4.29
CA ALA A 141 -9.83 11.48 3.60
C ALA A 141 -8.64 11.64 4.55
N PHE A 142 -8.86 12.25 5.72
CA PHE A 142 -7.79 12.43 6.69
C PHE A 142 -7.24 11.14 7.30
N LEU A 143 -8.03 10.06 7.28
CA LEU A 143 -7.56 8.73 7.68
C LEU A 143 -6.66 8.10 6.61
N GLY A 144 -6.76 8.54 5.36
CA GLY A 144 -5.97 8.06 4.23
C GLY A 144 -4.68 8.83 3.96
N GLY A 145 -4.44 9.96 4.66
CA GLY A 145 -3.19 10.72 4.58
C GLY A 145 -3.34 12.23 4.35
N ARG A 146 -4.50 12.72 3.92
CA ARG A 146 -4.76 14.17 3.82
C ARG A 146 -4.84 14.79 5.21
N TRP A 147 -4.46 16.05 5.37
CA TRP A 147 -4.59 16.76 6.66
C TRP A 147 -3.98 16.03 7.86
N ARG A 148 -2.99 15.15 7.64
CA ARG A 148 -2.43 14.28 8.68
C ARG A 148 -1.93 15.06 9.90
N ARG A 149 -1.25 16.19 9.66
CA ARG A 149 -0.78 17.09 10.74
C ARG A 149 -1.92 17.61 11.59
N ARG A 150 -2.99 18.10 10.95
CA ARG A 150 -4.19 18.58 11.64
C ARG A 150 -4.89 17.44 12.38
N TRP A 151 -5.03 16.27 11.77
CA TRP A 151 -5.57 15.09 12.42
C TRP A 151 -4.79 14.70 13.68
N GLU A 152 -3.46 14.66 13.60
CA GLU A 152 -2.60 14.35 14.76
C GLU A 152 -2.78 15.37 15.89
N THR A 153 -2.84 16.68 15.58
CA THR A 153 -3.11 17.72 16.59
C THR A 153 -4.50 17.61 17.24
N ILE A 154 -5.53 17.31 16.45
CA ILE A 154 -6.90 17.11 16.95
C ILE A 154 -6.95 15.86 17.81
N ARG A 155 -6.36 14.75 17.37
CA ARG A 155 -6.33 13.49 18.11
C ARG A 155 -5.61 13.65 19.46
N ALA A 156 -4.48 14.35 19.48
CA ALA A 156 -3.73 14.66 20.70
C ALA A 156 -4.57 15.50 21.67
N SER A 157 -5.14 16.62 21.21
CA SER A 157 -5.99 17.48 22.06
C SER A 157 -7.24 16.77 22.57
N THR A 158 -7.84 15.88 21.76
CA THR A 158 -9.00 15.07 22.15
C THR A 158 -8.62 14.03 23.22
N ASN A 159 -7.44 13.42 23.10
CA ASN A 159 -6.94 12.47 24.10
C ASN A 159 -6.66 13.17 25.44
N GLU A 160 -6.02 14.34 25.42
CA GLU A 160 -5.82 15.15 26.63
C GLU A 160 -7.15 15.54 27.30
N ALA A 161 -8.16 15.91 26.52
CA ALA A 161 -9.49 16.23 27.04
C ALA A 161 -10.15 15.02 27.71
N LEU A 162 -10.10 13.84 27.07
CA LEU A 162 -10.63 12.59 27.62
C LEU A 162 -9.89 12.14 28.89
N GLN A 163 -8.56 12.31 28.94
CA GLN A 163 -7.77 12.00 30.13
C GLN A 163 -8.13 12.93 31.30
N LYS A 164 -8.31 14.23 31.05
CA LYS A 164 -8.78 15.19 32.06
C LYS A 164 -10.18 14.87 32.56
N GLU A 165 -11.08 14.43 31.69
CA GLU A 165 -12.43 14.00 32.06
C GLU A 165 -12.40 12.74 32.93
N LYS A 166 -11.61 11.73 32.54
CA LYS A 166 -11.41 10.51 33.35
C LYS A 166 -10.84 10.85 34.72
N ALA A 167 -9.80 11.68 34.79
CA ALA A 167 -9.21 12.13 36.05
C ALA A 167 -10.23 12.87 36.95
N ARG A 168 -11.13 13.67 36.37
CA ARG A 168 -12.22 14.32 37.11
C ARG A 168 -13.28 13.33 37.59
N SER A 169 -13.63 12.33 36.79
CA SER A 169 -14.60 11.31 37.17
C SER A 169 -14.09 10.36 38.27
N THR A 170 -12.79 10.06 38.29
CA THR A 170 -12.15 9.26 39.35
C THR A 170 -11.98 10.06 40.65
N GLY A 171 -11.92 11.39 40.58
CA GLY A 171 -11.76 12.28 41.74
C GLY A 171 -13.03 12.58 42.54
N LEU A 172 -14.22 12.08 42.15
CA LEU A 172 -15.50 12.42 42.78
C LEU A 172 -16.23 11.23 43.44
N GLY A 173 -15.54 10.12 43.71
CA GLY A 173 -16.18 8.87 44.17
C GLY A 173 -15.38 8.02 45.15
N GLY A 174 -14.53 8.62 45.98
CA GLY A 174 -13.62 7.92 46.89
C GLY A 174 -13.76 8.28 48.38
N LEU A 175 -14.96 8.65 48.85
CA LEU A 175 -15.20 8.92 50.28
C LEU A 175 -16.31 8.01 50.83
N ALA A 176 -16.11 6.71 50.67
CA ALA A 176 -16.90 5.68 51.32
C ALA A 176 -16.03 4.44 51.54
N ASP A 177 -15.18 4.47 52.57
CA ASP A 177 -14.86 3.25 53.29
C ASP A 177 -14.72 3.56 54.78
N TYR A 178 -15.83 3.32 55.49
CA TYR A 178 -15.90 3.24 56.93
C TYR A 178 -15.24 1.91 57.32
N GLY A 179 -14.05 1.99 57.92
CA GLY A 179 -13.32 0.84 58.47
C GLY A 179 -12.67 1.18 59.81
N ASP A 180 -13.49 1.61 60.77
CA ASP A 180 -13.19 1.62 62.20
C ASP A 180 -13.24 0.18 62.72
N THR A 181 -12.09 -0.37 63.14
CA THR A 181 -11.97 -1.38 64.21
C THR A 181 -10.53 -1.43 64.69
N ASP A 182 -10.28 -0.69 65.77
CA ASP A 182 -9.59 -1.07 67.02
C ASP A 182 -8.79 -2.39 67.06
N GLY A 183 -7.53 -2.35 67.51
CA GLY A 183 -6.72 -3.54 67.82
C GLY A 183 -5.21 -3.37 67.94
N GLU A 184 -4.75 -3.17 69.18
CA GLU A 184 -3.47 -3.62 69.78
C GLU A 184 -2.22 -2.70 69.75
N GLU A 185 -2.04 -2.01 70.88
CA GLU A 185 -0.76 -1.50 71.39
C GLU A 185 -0.11 -2.60 72.27
N SER A 186 1.13 -2.97 71.95
CA SER A 186 1.99 -3.86 72.74
C SER A 186 3.44 -3.38 72.63
N ASP A 187 3.89 -2.61 73.62
CA ASP A 187 5.07 -2.81 74.49
C ASP A 187 5.37 -1.50 75.27
#